data_AF-A0A831VK82-F1
#
_entry.id   AF-A0A831VK82-F1
#
_cell.length_a   1.000
_cell.length_b   1.000
_cell.length_c   1.000
_cell.angle_alpha   90.00
_cell.angle_beta   90.00
_cell.angle_gamma   90.00
#
_symmetry.space_group_name_H-M   'P 1'
#
loop_
_entity.id
_entity.type
_entity.pdbx_description
1 polymer ?
#
loop_
_entity_poly.entity_id
_entity_poly.type
_entity_poly.pdbx_seq_one_letter_code
_entity_poly.pdbx_strand_id
1 'polypeptide(L)'
;IKLIHVTDDGPRMVGDKLDFVYRVNTCLHCEEPECVAACPEEAIVKREDGIVILDEKACVGCGICVDECPYDAISLDSERGVAQKCNLCYTRVDKGLMPACADNVCLAHCIYFGSPAVIEKVMREKKVSRSA
;
A
#
# COMPACT_ATOMS: atom_id res chain seq x y z
N ILE A 1 7.46 6.38 -9.66
CA ILE A 1 6.30 6.24 -8.73
C ILE A 1 6.22 4.80 -8.22
N LYS A 2 6.37 4.56 -6.92
CA LYS A 2 6.13 3.23 -6.30
C LYS A 2 4.70 3.15 -5.74
N LEU A 3 3.69 2.96 -6.60
CA LEU A 3 2.29 2.79 -6.14
C LEU A 3 2.03 1.38 -5.61
N ILE A 4 2.64 0.40 -6.27
CA ILE A 4 2.61 -1.02 -5.96
C ILE A 4 3.97 -1.59 -6.35
N HIS A 5 4.56 -2.43 -5.49
CA HIS A 5 5.83 -3.10 -5.77
C HIS A 5 5.78 -4.55 -5.29
N VAL A 6 6.36 -5.46 -6.06
CA VAL A 6 6.43 -6.88 -5.70
C VAL A 6 7.85 -7.21 -5.29
N THR A 7 8.02 -7.76 -4.09
CA THR A 7 9.29 -8.32 -3.63
C THR A 7 9.26 -9.84 -3.69
N ASP A 8 10.42 -10.41 -4.00
CA ASP A 8 10.63 -11.85 -4.08
C ASP A 8 11.29 -12.33 -2.76
N ASP A 9 10.73 -13.38 -2.15
CA ASP A 9 11.23 -14.04 -0.94
C ASP A 9 11.47 -15.52 -1.27
N GLY A 10 12.74 -15.84 -1.57
CA GLY A 10 13.17 -17.14 -2.09
C GLY A 10 13.87 -17.00 -3.46
N PRO A 11 14.17 -18.12 -4.14
CA PRO A 11 13.90 -19.50 -3.75
C PRO A 11 14.75 -19.97 -2.56
N ARG A 12 14.16 -20.77 -1.67
CA ARG A 12 14.87 -21.43 -0.55
C ARG A 12 14.34 -22.84 -0.31
N MET A 13 15.17 -23.68 0.29
CA MET A 13 14.73 -25.00 0.75
C MET A 13 14.10 -24.88 2.15
N VAL A 14 12.85 -25.33 2.29
CA VAL A 14 12.17 -25.49 3.58
C VAL A 14 11.87 -26.97 3.76
N GLY A 15 12.75 -27.66 4.50
CA GLY A 15 12.78 -29.12 4.52
C GLY A 15 13.22 -29.67 3.17
N ASP A 16 12.41 -30.56 2.58
CA ASP A 16 12.60 -31.16 1.26
C ASP A 16 11.86 -30.42 0.13
N LYS A 17 11.23 -29.27 0.42
CA LYS A 17 10.42 -28.51 -0.54
C LYS A 17 11.10 -27.19 -0.91
N LEU A 18 10.96 -26.83 -2.19
CA LEU A 18 11.31 -25.50 -2.69
C LEU A 18 10.20 -24.51 -2.31
N ASP A 19 10.56 -23.42 -1.66
CA ASP A 19 9.68 -22.33 -1.26
C ASP A 19 10.09 -21.04 -2.00
N PHE A 20 9.09 -20.36 -2.58
CA PHE A 20 9.24 -19.06 -3.23
C PHE A 20 7.95 -18.27 -3.07
N VAL A 21 8.06 -17.02 -2.63
CA VAL A 21 6.92 -16.16 -2.31
C VAL A 21 7.09 -14.80 -2.98
N TYR A 22 6.02 -14.33 -3.63
CA TYR A 22 5.93 -12.97 -4.15
C TYR A 22 5.04 -12.14 -3.22
N ARG A 23 5.58 -11.07 -2.66
CA ARG A 23 4.85 -10.19 -1.74
C ARG A 23 4.49 -8.90 -2.44
N VAL A 24 3.19 -8.63 -2.54
CA VAL A 24 2.69 -7.35 -3.04
C VAL A 24 2.76 -6.33 -1.91
N ASN A 25 3.54 -5.27 -2.10
CA ASN A 25 3.73 -4.19 -1.16
C ASN A 25 3.06 -2.91 -1.70
N THR A 26 2.34 -2.23 -0.82
CA THR A 26 1.69 -0.92 -1.06
C THR A 26 1.88 -0.07 0.19
N CYS A 27 1.53 1.22 0.13
CA CYS A 27 1.36 2.00 1.36
C CYS A 27 0.33 1.31 2.26
N LEU A 28 0.65 1.20 3.54
CA LEU A 28 -0.21 0.54 4.53
C LEU A 28 -1.28 1.46 5.09
N HIS A 29 -1.23 2.77 4.81
CA HIS A 29 -2.12 3.77 5.38
C HIS A 29 -2.20 3.62 6.92
N CYS A 30 -1.02 3.67 7.55
CA CYS A 30 -0.80 3.36 8.96
C CYS A 30 -1.75 4.10 9.90
N GLU A 31 -2.04 3.49 11.05
CA GLU A 31 -2.84 4.13 12.09
C GLU A 31 -2.13 5.36 12.65
N GLU A 32 -0.82 5.24 12.89
CA GLU A 32 0.07 6.32 13.33
C GLU A 32 1.15 6.54 12.26
N PRO A 33 0.87 7.33 11.21
CA PRO A 33 1.77 7.47 10.07
C PRO A 33 2.94 8.41 10.36
N GLU A 34 4.15 7.87 10.41
CA GLU A 34 5.40 8.63 10.63
C GLU A 34 5.61 9.69 9.54
N CYS A 35 5.29 9.34 8.29
CA CYS A 35 5.36 10.25 7.16
C CYS A 35 4.46 11.50 7.29
N VAL A 36 3.36 11.43 8.04
CA VAL A 36 2.52 12.61 8.35
C VAL A 36 3.22 13.47 9.39
N ALA A 37 3.68 12.87 10.49
CA ALA A 37 4.36 13.58 11.57
C ALA A 37 5.68 14.25 11.11
N ALA A 38 6.36 13.65 10.15
CA ALA A 38 7.66 14.13 9.65
C ALA A 38 7.56 15.20 8.55
N CYS A 39 6.40 15.41 7.93
CA CYS A 39 6.28 16.34 6.81
C CYS A 39 6.24 17.80 7.30
N PRO A 40 7.29 18.63 7.03
CA PRO A 40 7.33 20.00 7.55
C PRO A 40 6.30 20.93 6.88
N GLU A 41 5.88 20.60 5.67
CA GLU A 41 4.88 21.37 4.90
C GLU A 41 3.45 20.94 5.16
N GLU A 42 3.24 19.95 6.04
CA GLU A 42 1.93 19.34 6.30
C GLU A 42 1.24 18.81 5.01
N ALA A 43 2.04 18.51 3.98
CA ALA A 43 1.56 18.06 2.68
C ALA A 43 1.01 16.62 2.70
N ILE A 44 1.25 15.86 3.77
CA ILE A 44 0.73 14.51 3.96
C ILE A 44 -0.25 14.54 5.12
N VAL A 45 -1.48 14.09 4.90
CA VAL A 45 -2.54 14.10 5.92
C VAL A 45 -3.25 12.75 5.99
N LYS A 46 -3.65 12.35 7.20
CA LYS A 46 -4.55 11.20 7.42
C LYS A 46 -5.99 11.72 7.43
N ARG A 47 -6.81 11.23 6.51
CA ARG A 47 -8.26 11.50 6.48
C ARG A 47 -8.97 10.78 7.63
N GLU A 48 -10.20 11.20 7.94
CA GLU A 48 -11.05 10.58 8.96
C GLU A 48 -11.35 9.09 8.69
N ASP A 49 -11.38 8.68 7.42
CA ASP A 49 -11.56 7.29 6.99
C ASP A 49 -10.26 6.45 7.02
N GLY A 50 -9.17 7.02 7.52
CA GLY A 50 -7.87 6.37 7.63
C GLY A 50 -6.98 6.48 6.40
N ILE A 51 -7.47 7.02 5.28
CA ILE A 51 -6.66 7.16 4.07
C ILE A 51 -5.63 8.26 4.25
N VAL A 52 -4.36 7.88 4.37
CA VAL A 52 -3.23 8.81 4.25
C VAL A 52 -3.11 9.29 2.80
N ILE A 53 -3.17 10.59 2.55
CA ILE A 53 -3.04 11.23 1.22
C ILE A 53 -1.87 12.23 1.20
N LEU A 54 -1.44 12.62 0.00
CA LEU A 54 -0.40 13.62 -0.21
C LEU A 54 -0.96 14.70 -1.14
N ASP A 55 -0.88 15.96 -0.73
CA ASP A 55 -1.16 17.12 -1.56
C ASP A 55 0.11 17.55 -2.31
N GLU A 56 0.14 17.27 -3.61
CA GLU A 56 1.27 17.60 -4.47
C GLU A 56 1.51 19.11 -4.59
N LYS A 57 0.50 19.95 -4.33
CA LYS A 57 0.65 21.42 -4.40
C LYS A 57 1.38 21.99 -3.19
N ALA A 58 1.22 21.36 -2.03
CA ALA A 58 1.92 21.73 -0.80
C ALA A 58 3.30 21.07 -0.69
N CYS A 59 3.53 19.97 -1.43
CA CYS A 59 4.80 19.25 -1.36
C CYS A 59 5.94 20.03 -2.02
N VAL A 60 7.01 20.28 -1.26
CA VAL A 60 8.26 20.91 -1.76
C VAL A 60 9.34 19.91 -2.19
N GLY A 61 9.05 18.61 -2.13
CA GLY A 61 9.99 17.57 -2.57
C GLY A 61 11.21 17.35 -1.66
N CYS A 62 11.15 17.70 -0.37
CA CYS A 62 12.29 17.60 0.55
C CYS A 62 12.78 16.16 0.84
N GLY A 63 11.95 15.15 0.58
CA GLY A 63 12.33 13.74 0.73
C GLY A 63 12.26 13.15 2.14
N ILE A 64 12.06 13.94 3.18
CA ILE A 64 12.01 13.46 4.59
C ILE A 64 11.01 12.32 4.76
N CYS A 65 9.81 12.44 4.17
CA CYS A 65 8.79 11.39 4.24
C CYS A 65 9.22 10.05 3.58
N VAL A 66 10.16 10.07 2.64
CA VAL A 66 10.72 8.86 2.03
C VAL A 66 11.60 8.14 3.05
N ASP A 67 12.48 8.86 3.74
CA ASP A 67 13.40 8.30 4.72
C ASP A 67 12.66 7.78 5.97
N GLU A 68 11.58 8.47 6.37
CA GLU A 68 10.80 8.13 7.55
C GLU A 68 9.77 7.02 7.33
N CYS A 69 9.54 6.57 6.08
CA CYS A 69 8.59 5.50 5.82
C CYS A 69 9.25 4.13 6.04
N PRO A 70 8.92 3.37 7.11
CA PRO A 70 9.57 2.09 7.39
C PRO A 70 9.22 0.99 6.37
N TYR A 71 8.27 1.25 5.47
CA TYR A 71 7.78 0.32 4.46
C TYR A 71 8.25 0.67 3.03
N ASP A 72 9.11 1.69 2.86
CA ASP A 72 9.57 2.16 1.53
C ASP A 72 8.40 2.42 0.55
N ALA A 73 7.29 2.94 1.08
CA ALA A 73 6.04 3.12 0.34
C ALA A 73 5.89 4.51 -0.33
N ILE A 74 6.90 5.36 -0.21
CA ILE A 74 6.93 6.74 -0.71
C ILE A 74 8.16 6.88 -1.61
N SER A 75 8.06 7.64 -2.69
CA SER A 75 9.19 7.91 -3.58
C SER A 75 9.16 9.36 -4.06
N LEU A 76 10.33 9.96 -4.26
CA LEU A 76 10.43 11.24 -4.95
C LEU A 76 10.26 11.05 -6.45
N ASP A 77 9.43 11.89 -7.05
CA ASP A 77 9.34 12.09 -8.49
C ASP A 77 10.30 13.22 -8.86
N SER A 78 11.45 12.86 -9.45
CA SER A 78 12.49 13.81 -9.82
C SER A 78 12.08 14.73 -10.97
N GLU A 79 11.13 14.32 -11.81
CA GLU A 79 10.65 15.15 -12.92
C GLU A 79 9.69 16.22 -12.41
N ARG A 80 8.81 15.85 -11.48
CA ARG A 80 7.80 16.76 -10.92
C ARG A 80 8.27 17.52 -9.68
N GLY A 81 9.37 17.09 -9.06
CA GLY A 81 9.92 17.70 -7.85
C GLY A 81 9.07 17.48 -6.60
N VAL A 82 8.24 16.43 -6.56
CA VAL A 82 7.32 16.14 -5.45
C VAL A 82 7.42 14.70 -5.01
N ALA A 83 7.10 14.42 -3.75
CA ALA A 83 6.94 13.05 -3.27
C ALA A 83 5.62 12.46 -3.79
N GLN A 84 5.61 11.15 -4.00
CA GLN A 84 4.46 10.39 -4.46
C GLN A 84 4.37 9.07 -3.73
N LYS A 85 3.13 8.60 -3.55
CA LYS A 85 2.80 7.37 -2.85
C LYS A 85 1.41 6.88 -3.25
N CYS A 86 1.07 5.65 -2.86
CA CYS A 86 -0.31 5.18 -2.93
C CYS A 86 -1.25 6.10 -2.14
N ASN A 87 -2.41 6.39 -2.73
CA ASN A 87 -3.48 7.21 -2.15
C ASN A 87 -4.76 6.39 -1.93
N LEU A 88 -4.63 5.07 -1.86
CA LEU A 88 -5.71 4.08 -1.84
C LEU A 88 -6.75 4.24 -2.96
N CYS A 89 -6.38 4.89 -4.07
CA CYS A 89 -7.32 5.32 -5.10
C CYS A 89 -8.54 6.06 -4.50
N TYR A 90 -8.32 6.97 -3.54
CA TYR A 90 -9.42 7.61 -2.79
C TYR A 90 -10.53 8.18 -3.70
N THR A 91 -10.20 8.73 -4.87
CA THR A 91 -11.19 9.24 -5.83
C THR A 91 -12.15 8.18 -6.38
N ARG A 92 -11.74 6.90 -6.39
CA ARG A 92 -12.58 5.74 -6.69
C ARG A 92 -13.35 5.28 -5.46
N VAL A 93 -12.67 5.18 -4.31
CA VAL A 93 -13.26 4.74 -3.04
C VAL A 93 -14.41 5.67 -2.62
N ASP A 94 -14.23 6.98 -2.76
CA ASP A 94 -15.23 8.01 -2.49
C ASP A 94 -16.52 7.84 -3.35
N LYS A 95 -16.42 7.12 -4.46
CA LYS A 95 -17.54 6.78 -5.37
C LYS A 95 -18.08 5.35 -5.14
N GLY A 96 -17.65 4.69 -4.07
CA GLY A 96 -18.01 3.29 -3.78
C GLY A 96 -17.34 2.26 -4.69
N LEU A 97 -16.29 2.65 -5.42
CA LEU A 97 -15.54 1.75 -6.31
C LEU A 97 -14.31 1.19 -5.59
N MET A 98 -13.89 -0.02 -5.97
CA MET A 98 -12.66 -0.62 -5.45
C MET A 98 -11.41 0.12 -5.96
N PRO A 99 -10.31 0.16 -5.18
CA PRO A 99 -9.01 0.58 -5.68
C PRO A 99 -8.59 -0.25 -6.89
N ALA A 100 -7.87 0.35 -7.83
CA ALA A 100 -7.58 -0.28 -9.12
C ALA A 100 -6.83 -1.61 -8.96
N CYS A 101 -5.90 -1.71 -8.01
CA CYS A 101 -5.15 -2.95 -7.75
C CYS A 101 -6.01 -4.08 -7.17
N ALA A 102 -7.06 -3.76 -6.41
CA ALA A 102 -7.98 -4.73 -5.80
C ALA A 102 -9.16 -5.09 -6.73
N ASP A 103 -9.37 -4.30 -7.78
CA ASP A 103 -10.27 -4.60 -8.89
C ASP A 103 -9.67 -5.69 -9.80
N ASN A 104 -10.22 -5.87 -11.00
CA ASN A 104 -9.79 -6.89 -11.97
C ASN A 104 -8.38 -6.69 -12.57
N VAL A 105 -7.54 -5.82 -11.99
CA VAL A 105 -6.12 -5.67 -12.37
C VAL A 105 -5.27 -6.83 -11.81
N CYS A 106 -5.56 -7.30 -10.59
CA CYS A 106 -4.86 -8.44 -10.02
C CYS A 106 -5.41 -9.74 -10.59
N LEU A 107 -4.79 -10.25 -11.67
CA LEU A 107 -5.21 -11.50 -12.33
C LEU A 107 -5.19 -12.72 -11.40
N ALA A 108 -4.33 -12.70 -10.38
CA ALA A 108 -4.25 -13.76 -9.38
C ALA A 108 -5.29 -13.62 -8.25
N HIS A 109 -6.07 -12.52 -8.22
CA HIS A 109 -7.04 -12.21 -7.18
C HIS A 109 -6.45 -12.34 -5.76
N CYS A 110 -5.28 -11.74 -5.56
CA CYS A 110 -4.52 -11.75 -4.31
C CYS A 110 -4.69 -10.48 -3.48
N ILE A 111 -5.25 -9.41 -4.06
CA ILE A 111 -5.43 -8.11 -3.41
C ILE A 111 -6.91 -7.96 -3.06
N TYR A 112 -7.17 -7.60 -1.81
CA TYR A 112 -8.52 -7.46 -1.26
C TYR A 112 -8.74 -6.07 -0.70
N PHE A 113 -9.99 -5.60 -0.77
CA PHE A 113 -10.39 -4.29 -0.26
C PHE A 113 -11.72 -4.41 0.48
N GLY A 114 -11.80 -3.78 1.66
CA GLY A 114 -12.98 -3.80 2.52
C GLY A 114 -12.63 -3.45 3.96
N SER A 115 -13.65 -3.41 4.83
CA SER A 115 -13.43 -3.24 6.26
C SER A 115 -12.69 -4.45 6.87
N PRO A 116 -12.04 -4.31 8.04
CA PRO A 116 -11.36 -5.42 8.69
C PRO A 116 -12.22 -6.69 8.81
N ALA A 117 -13.50 -6.55 9.18
CA ALA A 117 -14.43 -7.67 9.26
C ALA A 117 -14.67 -8.39 7.91
N VAL A 118 -14.73 -7.62 6.80
CA VAL A 118 -14.84 -8.18 5.45
C VAL A 118 -13.57 -8.96 5.10
N ILE A 119 -12.39 -8.38 5.38
CA ILE A 119 -11.10 -9.00 5.09
C ILE A 119 -10.90 -10.28 5.90
N GLU A 120 -11.23 -10.27 7.20
CA GLU A 120 -11.16 -11.45 8.06
C GLU A 120 -12.00 -12.62 7.53
N LYS A 121 -13.22 -12.32 7.04
CA LYS A 121 -14.10 -13.32 6.44
C LYS A 121 -13.44 -13.95 5.20
N VAL A 122 -12.91 -13.13 4.29
CA VAL A 122 -12.23 -13.60 3.08
C VAL A 122 -11.00 -14.45 3.44
N MET A 123 -10.19 -14.01 4.41
CA MET A 123 -9.01 -14.75 4.87
C MET A 123 -9.38 -16.13 5.44
N ARG A 124 -10.48 -16.21 6.21
CA ARG A 124 -10.96 -17.49 6.76
C ARG A 124 -11.40 -18.45 5.66
N GLU A 125 -12.17 -17.98 4.68
CA GLU A 125 -12.63 -18.79 3.55
C GLU A 125 -11.45 -19.34 2.73
N LYS A 126 -10.41 -18.52 2.49
CA LYS A 126 -9.20 -18.96 1.79
C LYS A 126 -8.33 -19.94 2.59
N LYS A 127 -8.22 -19.79 3.91
CA LYS A 127 -7.50 -20.77 4.74
C LYS A 127 -8.13 -22.15 4.65
N VAL A 128 -9.46 -22.23 4.65
CA VAL A 128 -10.20 -23.48 4.47
C VAL A 128 -9.87 -24.09 3.10
N SER A 129 -9.91 -23.30 2.03
CA SER A 129 -9.61 -23.78 0.66
C SER A 129 -8.17 -24.27 0.45
N ARG A 130 -7.19 -23.83 1.25
CA ARG A 130 -5.78 -24.25 1.14
C ARG A 130 -5.45 -25.47 2.00
N SER A 131 -6.34 -25.84 2.93
CA SER A 131 -6.14 -26.94 3.87
C SER A 131 -6.91 -28.21 3.47
N ALA A 132 -7.67 -28.15 2.38
CA ALA A 132 -8.37 -29.27 1.73
C ALA A 132 -7.59 -29.72 0.49
#